data_AF-A0A7Z9IF67-F1
#
_entry.id   AF-A0A7Z9IF67-F1
#
_cell.length_a   1.000
_cell.length_b   1.000
_cell.length_c   1.000
_cell.angle_alpha   90.00
_cell.angle_beta   90.00
_cell.angle_gamma   90.00
#
_symmetry.space_group_name_H-M   'P 1'
#
loop_
_entity.id
_entity.type
_entity.pdbx_description
1 polymer ?
#
loop_
_entity_poly.entity_id
_entity_poly.type
_entity_poly.pdbx_seq_one_letter_code
_entity_poly.pdbx_strand_id
1 'polypeptide(L)'
;MKPSRYQSLLSLLLMTFIVGQTVPLKTAHAGEDLQTTLPPIIYAVAGIKTNIYFDNIVLVKDTTAYQFKFTCDLGTTHTKRWTLTATEQQLGDHPLSLQVNALDGAPLAKVASIVRVIPAKSESQEPFKLLIVGDSLTHATTYCNEVARLLSQPNNPPWKMLGTHKPNSAADGVAHEGYGGWTWQRFASHFEPNPDGTYKKRSSPFVYQSSAGKPKLNVTKYFKEECDGEVPDIIVIMLGINDCFSANSNDPASINSRVDSMFGHADILLAALRSAAPQARIGICLTTPGNSRQEAFQANYQDRYTRWGWKRIQHQLVQRQIAFVQSAQKQDEPLFIIATQLNLDTVDGYPVNNGVHPNAAGYKQIGATIYAAIKANLIGR
;
A
#
# COMPACT_ATOMS: atom_id res chain seq x y z
N MET A 1 -39.70 -61.75 -17.60
CA MET A 1 -40.43 -61.83 -18.89
C MET A 1 -40.31 -60.48 -19.60
N LYS A 2 -40.03 -60.47 -20.90
CA LYS A 2 -40.42 -59.39 -21.85
C LYS A 2 -41.74 -59.84 -22.53
N PRO A 3 -42.44 -59.05 -23.37
CA PRO A 3 -42.24 -57.66 -23.82
C PRO A 3 -43.45 -56.75 -23.48
N SER A 4 -43.55 -55.48 -23.93
CA SER A 4 -44.26 -55.14 -25.18
C SER A 4 -44.00 -53.70 -25.64
N ARG A 5 -43.74 -53.56 -26.95
CA ARG A 5 -43.65 -52.32 -27.75
C ARG A 5 -45.04 -51.70 -27.97
N TYR A 6 -45.11 -50.39 -28.24
CA TYR A 6 -45.98 -49.81 -29.28
C TYR A 6 -45.46 -48.48 -29.86
N GLN A 7 -45.99 -48.13 -31.04
CA GLN A 7 -45.49 -47.18 -32.05
C GLN A 7 -46.71 -46.51 -32.73
N SER A 8 -46.69 -45.28 -33.29
CA SER A 8 -45.62 -44.26 -33.47
C SER A 8 -46.29 -42.86 -33.67
N LEU A 9 -45.60 -41.93 -34.34
CA LEU A 9 -46.04 -40.60 -34.85
C LEU A 9 -46.15 -39.50 -33.77
N LEU A 10 -45.36 -38.41 -33.76
CA LEU A 10 -44.81 -37.54 -34.82
C LEU A 10 -45.87 -36.64 -35.49
N SER A 11 -45.98 -35.41 -34.98
CA SER A 11 -46.58 -34.26 -35.67
C SER A 11 -45.58 -33.11 -35.64
N LEU A 12 -45.03 -32.77 -36.81
CA LEU A 12 -43.99 -31.76 -36.98
C LEU A 12 -44.63 -30.39 -37.24
N LEU A 13 -44.56 -29.46 -36.28
CA LEU A 13 -44.95 -28.07 -36.52
C LEU A 13 -43.72 -27.29 -37.00
N LEU A 14 -43.72 -26.88 -38.28
CA LEU A 14 -42.62 -26.15 -38.89
C LEU A 14 -42.74 -24.66 -38.54
N MET A 15 -41.85 -24.14 -37.69
CA MET A 15 -41.77 -22.71 -37.39
C MET A 15 -40.44 -22.14 -37.92
N THR A 16 -40.52 -21.33 -38.97
CA THR A 16 -39.39 -20.67 -39.60
C THR A 16 -38.84 -19.55 -38.71
N PHE A 17 -37.66 -19.76 -38.13
CA PHE A 17 -36.91 -18.68 -37.47
C PHE A 17 -35.88 -18.08 -38.42
N ILE A 18 -35.91 -16.76 -38.54
CA ILE A 18 -34.93 -15.96 -39.29
C ILE A 18 -33.60 -15.99 -38.54
N VAL A 19 -32.51 -16.24 -39.26
CA VAL A 19 -31.15 -16.20 -38.72
C VAL A 19 -30.73 -14.75 -38.47
N GLY A 20 -30.97 -14.27 -37.25
CA GLY A 20 -30.25 -13.14 -36.69
C GLY A 20 -29.00 -13.64 -35.98
N GLN A 21 -27.81 -13.41 -36.53
CA GLN A 21 -26.57 -13.66 -35.80
C GLN A 21 -26.39 -12.63 -34.68
N THR A 22 -26.93 -12.91 -33.50
CA THR A 22 -26.47 -12.26 -32.27
C THR A 22 -25.07 -12.77 -31.96
N VAL A 23 -24.05 -11.97 -32.31
CA VAL A 23 -22.73 -12.14 -31.69
C VAL A 23 -22.95 -12.04 -30.18
N PRO A 24 -22.59 -13.05 -29.38
CA PRO A 24 -22.69 -12.92 -27.94
C PRO A 24 -21.74 -11.80 -27.51
N LEU A 25 -22.30 -10.72 -26.95
CA LEU A 25 -21.52 -9.79 -26.14
C LEU A 25 -20.79 -10.66 -25.12
N LYS A 26 -19.45 -10.52 -25.05
CA LYS A 26 -18.64 -11.32 -24.13
C LYS A 26 -19.20 -11.18 -22.72
N THR A 27 -19.87 -12.21 -22.25
CA THR A 27 -20.14 -12.41 -20.84
C THR A 27 -18.81 -12.26 -20.11
N ALA A 28 -18.78 -11.38 -19.10
CA ALA A 28 -17.67 -11.39 -18.17
C ALA A 28 -17.51 -12.82 -17.65
N HIS A 29 -16.31 -13.39 -17.74
CA HIS A 29 -16.09 -14.77 -17.34
C HIS A 29 -16.33 -14.91 -15.83
N ALA A 30 -17.50 -15.40 -15.44
CA ALA A 30 -17.69 -16.03 -14.16
C ALA A 30 -16.76 -17.25 -14.12
N GLY A 31 -15.68 -17.17 -13.34
CA GLY A 31 -14.62 -18.18 -13.33
C GLY A 31 -13.23 -17.70 -12.88
N GLU A 32 -12.97 -16.40 -12.81
CA GLU A 32 -11.86 -15.86 -12.01
C GLU A 32 -12.44 -15.30 -10.69
N ASP A 33 -11.96 -15.82 -9.55
CA ASP A 33 -12.36 -15.29 -8.23
C ASP A 33 -11.97 -13.80 -8.14
N LEU A 34 -12.96 -12.95 -7.85
CA LEU A 34 -12.76 -11.51 -7.73
C LEU A 34 -11.82 -11.21 -6.55
N GLN A 35 -10.56 -10.97 -6.86
CA GLN A 35 -9.56 -10.67 -5.83
C GLN A 35 -9.78 -9.27 -5.27
N THR A 36 -9.73 -9.18 -3.93
CA THR A 36 -9.89 -7.93 -3.17
C THR A 36 -8.69 -7.67 -2.26
N THR A 37 -8.48 -6.40 -1.88
CA THR A 37 -7.45 -5.95 -0.94
C THR A 37 -8.02 -4.95 0.07
N LEU A 38 -8.48 -5.47 1.22
CA LEU A 38 -8.89 -4.65 2.36
C LEU A 38 -8.08 -5.08 3.60
N PRO A 39 -7.35 -4.17 4.28
CA PRO A 39 -6.63 -4.50 5.51
C PRO A 39 -7.63 -4.73 6.67
N PRO A 40 -7.25 -5.47 7.72
CA PRO A 40 -8.15 -5.77 8.85
C PRO A 40 -8.58 -4.52 9.63
N ILE A 41 -7.74 -3.49 9.69
CA ILE A 41 -8.01 -2.21 10.35
C ILE A 41 -7.63 -1.07 9.39
N ILE A 42 -8.48 -0.04 9.36
CA ILE A 42 -8.29 1.22 8.64
C ILE A 42 -8.33 2.34 9.68
N TYR A 43 -7.19 2.96 9.94
CA TYR A 43 -7.12 4.09 10.88
C TYR A 43 -7.66 5.37 10.25
N ALA A 44 -8.52 6.08 10.97
CA ALA A 44 -9.00 7.41 10.62
C ALA A 44 -8.84 8.36 11.82
N VAL A 45 -8.35 9.58 11.61
CA VAL A 45 -8.24 10.59 12.66
C VAL A 45 -9.44 11.53 12.56
N ALA A 46 -10.04 11.91 13.69
CA ALA A 46 -11.08 12.93 13.71
C ALA A 46 -10.64 14.21 12.97
N GLY A 47 -11.51 14.78 12.14
CA GLY A 47 -11.22 15.94 11.29
C GLY A 47 -10.32 15.66 10.06
N ILE A 48 -9.70 14.49 9.93
CA ILE A 48 -8.88 14.10 8.78
C ILE A 48 -9.71 13.26 7.81
N LYS A 49 -9.54 13.51 6.50
CA LYS A 49 -10.26 12.81 5.45
C LYS A 49 -9.60 11.48 5.09
N THR A 50 -10.35 10.39 5.26
CA THR A 50 -9.98 9.03 4.84
C THR A 50 -10.85 8.62 3.66
N ASN A 51 -10.24 8.01 2.64
CA ASN A 51 -10.92 7.47 1.46
C ASN A 51 -10.57 6.01 1.25
N ILE A 52 -11.48 5.29 0.59
CA ILE A 52 -11.28 3.94 0.07
C ILE A 52 -11.73 3.96 -1.39
N TYR A 53 -10.80 4.09 -2.33
CA TYR A 53 -11.11 4.07 -3.77
C TYR A 53 -11.36 2.64 -4.26
N PHE A 54 -12.39 2.45 -5.08
CA PHE A 54 -12.79 1.13 -5.55
C PHE A 54 -11.73 0.49 -6.45
N ASP A 55 -11.03 1.29 -7.28
CA ASP A 55 -9.98 0.77 -8.16
C ASP A 55 -8.76 0.20 -7.39
N ASN A 56 -8.58 0.61 -6.13
CA ASN A 56 -7.42 0.26 -5.31
C ASN A 56 -7.63 -1.03 -4.50
N ILE A 57 -8.87 -1.52 -4.41
CA ILE A 57 -9.28 -2.64 -3.54
C ILE A 57 -9.80 -3.87 -4.31
N VAL A 58 -9.81 -3.83 -5.64
CA VAL A 58 -10.17 -4.97 -6.51
C VAL A 58 -9.25 -5.11 -7.71
N LEU A 59 -8.87 -6.35 -8.05
CA LEU A 59 -8.07 -6.65 -9.25
C LEU A 59 -8.93 -6.78 -10.52
N VAL A 60 -9.50 -5.67 -10.97
CA VAL A 60 -10.29 -5.60 -12.21
C VAL A 60 -9.76 -4.52 -13.16
N LYS A 61 -9.96 -4.71 -14.47
CA LYS A 61 -9.57 -3.72 -15.49
C LYS A 61 -10.41 -2.45 -15.40
N ASP A 62 -11.71 -2.62 -15.22
CA ASP A 62 -12.72 -1.57 -15.16
C ASP A 62 -13.65 -1.83 -13.96
N THR A 63 -13.80 -0.86 -13.08
CA THR A 63 -14.68 -0.95 -11.91
C THR A 63 -16.14 -0.64 -12.22
N THR A 64 -16.45 -0.02 -13.38
CA THR A 64 -17.84 0.31 -13.76
C THR A 64 -18.67 -0.93 -14.12
N ALA A 65 -18.02 -2.07 -14.37
CA ALA A 65 -18.67 -3.37 -14.57
C ALA A 65 -19.15 -4.04 -13.26
N TYR A 66 -19.03 -3.38 -12.12
CA TYR A 66 -19.31 -3.93 -10.79
C TYR A 66 -20.09 -2.94 -9.91
N GLN A 67 -20.88 -3.47 -8.99
CA GLN A 67 -21.55 -2.67 -7.95
C GLN A 67 -20.81 -2.84 -6.61
N PHE A 68 -20.49 -1.72 -5.96
CA PHE A 68 -19.79 -1.69 -4.67
C PHE A 68 -20.75 -1.23 -3.57
N LYS A 69 -21.08 -2.13 -2.64
CA LYS A 69 -21.92 -1.83 -1.47
C LYS A 69 -21.08 -1.87 -0.21
N PHE A 70 -20.73 -0.69 0.30
CA PHE A 70 -20.20 -0.52 1.64
C PHE A 70 -21.33 -0.54 2.67
N THR A 71 -21.11 -1.21 3.79
CA THR A 71 -21.97 -1.16 4.99
C THR A 71 -21.09 -0.80 6.18
N CYS A 72 -21.33 0.38 6.73
CA CYS A 72 -20.73 0.97 7.92
C CYS A 72 -21.73 2.02 8.44
N ASP A 73 -21.71 2.30 9.74
CA ASP A 73 -22.47 3.38 10.36
C ASP A 73 -21.88 4.77 10.07
N LEU A 74 -20.62 4.83 9.62
CA LEU A 74 -19.91 6.05 9.23
C LEU A 74 -19.66 6.16 7.72
N GLY A 75 -19.41 7.39 7.29
CA GLY A 75 -18.93 7.75 5.95
C GLY A 75 -20.00 7.74 4.86
N THR A 76 -19.58 8.03 3.64
CA THR A 76 -20.45 8.19 2.47
C THR A 76 -19.86 7.48 1.25
N THR A 77 -20.68 6.68 0.58
CA THR A 77 -20.33 6.03 -0.69
C THR A 77 -20.59 6.99 -1.85
N HIS A 78 -19.55 7.30 -2.62
CA HIS A 78 -19.59 8.04 -3.87
C HIS A 78 -19.32 7.10 -5.06
N THR A 79 -19.47 7.58 -6.29
CA THR A 79 -19.34 6.80 -7.54
C THR A 79 -18.04 6.00 -7.70
N LYS A 80 -16.93 6.45 -7.09
CA LYS A 80 -15.58 5.83 -7.24
C LYS A 80 -14.90 5.47 -5.92
N ARG A 81 -15.47 5.86 -4.77
CA ARG A 81 -14.84 5.72 -3.45
C ARG A 81 -15.87 5.80 -2.33
N TRP A 82 -15.56 5.18 -1.19
CA TRP A 82 -16.15 5.54 0.09
C TRP A 82 -15.26 6.60 0.76
N THR A 83 -15.86 7.60 1.43
CA THR A 83 -15.14 8.70 2.08
C THR A 83 -15.67 8.92 3.50
N LEU A 84 -14.77 9.17 4.44
CA LEU A 84 -15.06 9.56 5.81
C LEU A 84 -14.26 10.82 6.18
N THR A 85 -14.86 11.68 6.99
CA THR A 85 -14.16 12.69 7.80
C THR A 85 -14.86 12.65 9.15
N ALA A 86 -14.30 11.87 10.08
CA ALA A 86 -14.96 11.55 11.34
C ALA A 86 -14.91 12.73 12.32
N THR A 87 -15.78 12.71 13.33
CA THR A 87 -15.79 13.70 14.43
C THR A 87 -15.33 13.08 15.75
N GLU A 88 -15.04 13.91 16.75
CA GLU A 88 -14.67 13.47 18.11
C GLU A 88 -15.84 12.77 18.85
N GLN A 89 -17.05 12.76 18.29
CA GLN A 89 -18.21 12.00 18.80
C GLN A 89 -18.30 10.59 18.17
N GLN A 90 -17.43 10.28 17.21
CA GLN A 90 -17.41 9.05 16.42
C GLN A 90 -16.12 8.26 16.67
N LEU A 91 -15.54 8.34 17.88
CA LEU A 91 -14.33 7.61 18.25
C LEU A 91 -14.64 6.14 18.53
N GLY A 92 -13.70 5.26 18.19
CA GLY A 92 -13.80 3.82 18.45
C GLY A 92 -13.74 2.97 17.18
N ASP A 93 -14.23 1.74 17.29
CA ASP A 93 -14.18 0.72 16.24
C ASP A 93 -15.53 0.60 15.54
N HIS A 94 -15.55 0.95 14.25
CA HIS A 94 -16.72 0.92 13.39
C HIS A 94 -16.61 -0.22 12.37
N PRO A 95 -17.44 -1.28 12.46
CA PRO A 95 -17.42 -2.37 11.50
C PRO A 95 -17.71 -1.88 10.08
N LEU A 96 -16.82 -2.24 9.16
CA LEU A 96 -16.93 -1.96 7.73
C LEU A 96 -17.02 -3.29 6.99
N SER A 97 -18.03 -3.46 6.14
CA SER A 97 -18.03 -4.53 5.14
C SER A 97 -18.21 -3.98 3.74
N LEU A 98 -17.48 -4.57 2.80
CA LEU A 98 -17.66 -4.37 1.38
C LEU A 98 -18.24 -5.64 0.78
N GLN A 99 -19.39 -5.48 0.12
CA GLN A 99 -19.96 -6.45 -0.80
C GLN A 99 -19.72 -5.94 -2.23
N VAL A 100 -19.10 -6.76 -3.08
CA VAL A 100 -19.00 -6.49 -4.53
C VAL A 100 -19.93 -7.44 -5.27
N ASN A 101 -20.72 -6.89 -6.19
CA ASN A 101 -21.68 -7.63 -7.01
C ASN A 101 -21.42 -7.39 -8.50
N ALA A 102 -21.92 -8.30 -9.34
CA ALA A 102 -22.13 -8.06 -10.76
C ALA A 102 -23.27 -7.02 -10.97
N LEU A 103 -23.42 -6.53 -12.21
CA LEU A 103 -24.43 -5.52 -12.56
C LEU A 103 -25.89 -6.01 -12.42
N ASP A 104 -26.12 -7.32 -12.47
CA ASP A 104 -27.41 -7.96 -12.21
C ASP A 104 -27.72 -8.13 -10.70
N GLY A 105 -26.78 -7.73 -9.83
CA GLY A 105 -26.87 -7.84 -8.38
C GLY A 105 -26.32 -9.16 -7.80
N ALA A 106 -25.83 -10.09 -8.62
CA ALA A 106 -25.26 -11.35 -8.13
C ALA A 106 -23.99 -11.10 -7.27
N PRO A 107 -23.89 -11.68 -6.06
CA PRO A 107 -22.75 -11.45 -5.16
C PRO A 107 -21.48 -12.14 -5.69
N LEU A 108 -20.37 -11.40 -5.73
CA LEU A 108 -19.08 -11.89 -6.23
C LEU A 108 -18.02 -12.00 -5.12
N ALA A 109 -17.96 -11.02 -4.23
CA ALA A 109 -17.02 -11.02 -3.10
C ALA A 109 -17.58 -10.28 -1.89
N LYS A 110 -17.22 -10.72 -0.69
CA LYS A 110 -17.52 -10.03 0.57
C LYS A 110 -16.29 -10.01 1.46
N VAL A 111 -15.87 -8.82 1.88
CA VAL A 111 -14.76 -8.62 2.83
C VAL A 111 -15.15 -7.68 3.96
N ALA A 112 -14.48 -7.82 5.09
CA ALA A 112 -14.71 -7.04 6.30
C ALA A 112 -13.42 -6.36 6.78
N SER A 113 -13.58 -5.26 7.50
CA SER A 113 -12.53 -4.47 8.13
C SER A 113 -13.12 -3.69 9.31
N ILE A 114 -12.27 -3.04 10.09
CA ILE A 114 -12.67 -2.11 11.14
C ILE A 114 -12.15 -0.72 10.76
N VAL A 115 -13.03 0.27 10.66
CA VAL A 115 -12.62 1.67 10.65
C VAL A 115 -12.40 2.08 12.10
N ARG A 116 -11.14 2.18 12.52
CA ARG A 116 -10.78 2.65 13.86
C ARG A 116 -10.60 4.15 13.83
N VAL A 117 -11.55 4.87 14.40
CA VAL A 117 -11.51 6.32 14.53
C VAL A 117 -10.79 6.69 15.84
N ILE A 118 -9.77 7.53 15.71
CA ILE A 118 -8.93 8.00 16.83
C ILE A 118 -8.97 9.53 16.96
N PRO A 119 -8.78 10.08 18.17
CA PRO A 119 -8.91 11.51 18.42
C PRO A 119 -7.87 12.36 17.68
N ALA A 120 -8.23 13.60 17.34
CA ALA A 120 -7.29 14.56 16.76
C ALA A 120 -6.28 15.04 17.80
N LYS A 121 -6.70 15.18 19.06
CA LYS A 121 -5.82 15.35 20.23
C LYS A 121 -5.08 14.05 20.56
N SER A 122 -3.83 14.13 21.01
CA SER A 122 -3.12 12.98 21.59
C SER A 122 -3.31 12.92 23.11
N GLU A 123 -3.43 11.71 23.63
CA GLU A 123 -3.56 11.44 25.07
C GLU A 123 -2.24 11.73 25.80
N SER A 124 -1.14 11.20 25.26
CA SER A 124 0.22 11.49 25.70
C SER A 124 0.80 12.73 25.00
N GLN A 125 1.67 13.44 25.71
CA GLN A 125 2.50 14.53 25.19
C GLN A 125 4.00 14.17 25.26
N GLU A 126 4.34 12.90 25.53
CA GLU A 126 5.73 12.45 25.53
C GLU A 126 6.36 12.58 24.13
N PRO A 127 7.56 13.17 24.01
CA PRO A 127 8.25 13.28 22.73
C PRO A 127 8.51 11.92 22.09
N PHE A 128 8.35 11.82 20.77
CA PHE A 128 8.68 10.59 20.03
C PHE A 128 9.59 10.83 18.81
N LYS A 129 10.38 9.82 18.48
CA LYS A 129 11.31 9.80 17.35
C LYS A 129 10.77 8.90 16.24
N LEU A 130 10.84 9.40 15.00
CA LEU A 130 10.30 8.77 13.80
C LEU A 130 11.41 8.55 12.77
N LEU A 131 11.64 7.31 12.34
CA LEU A 131 12.47 7.02 11.17
C LEU A 131 11.55 6.69 9.98
N ILE A 132 11.71 7.37 8.85
CA ILE A 132 11.02 7.03 7.60
C ILE A 132 12.03 6.45 6.61
N VAL A 133 11.82 5.21 6.15
CA VAL A 133 12.65 4.52 5.17
C VAL A 133 11.85 4.29 3.89
N GLY A 134 12.43 4.53 2.72
CA GLY A 134 11.75 4.20 1.47
C GLY A 134 12.46 4.60 0.18
N ASP A 135 11.70 4.61 -0.91
CA ASP A 135 12.22 4.71 -2.27
C ASP A 135 12.10 6.12 -2.90
N SER A 136 11.79 6.21 -4.20
CA SER A 136 11.58 7.48 -4.91
C SER A 136 10.38 8.26 -4.38
N LEU A 137 9.35 7.59 -3.86
CA LEU A 137 8.20 8.28 -3.26
C LEU A 137 8.59 8.99 -1.96
N THR A 138 9.49 8.39 -1.17
CA THR A 138 10.08 8.98 0.04
C THR A 138 11.09 10.06 -0.32
N HIS A 139 11.93 9.80 -1.32
CA HIS A 139 12.89 10.76 -1.86
C HIS A 139 12.26 12.07 -2.35
N ALA A 140 11.03 12.01 -2.86
CA ALA A 140 10.27 13.21 -3.25
C ALA A 140 9.87 14.11 -2.06
N THR A 141 9.99 13.62 -0.82
CA THR A 141 9.79 14.30 0.47
C THR A 141 8.40 14.87 0.73
N THR A 142 7.55 15.02 -0.29
CA THR A 142 6.25 15.69 -0.23
C THR A 142 5.30 15.06 0.79
N TYR A 143 5.25 13.72 0.90
CA TYR A 143 4.44 13.09 1.95
C TYR A 143 5.09 13.17 3.34
N CYS A 144 6.43 13.20 3.43
CA CYS A 144 7.16 13.36 4.70
C CYS A 144 6.87 14.76 5.28
N ASN A 145 6.86 15.78 4.41
CA ASN A 145 6.42 17.14 4.76
C ASN A 145 4.95 17.18 5.22
N GLU A 146 4.04 16.42 4.59
CA GLU A 146 2.65 16.35 5.06
C GLU A 146 2.52 15.64 6.42
N VAL A 147 3.28 14.57 6.64
CA VAL A 147 3.36 13.90 7.96
C VAL A 147 3.86 14.89 9.02
N ALA A 148 4.95 15.61 8.76
CA ALA A 148 5.45 16.65 9.67
C ALA A 148 4.43 17.78 9.91
N ARG A 149 3.77 18.26 8.84
CA ARG A 149 2.73 19.31 8.93
C ARG A 149 1.52 18.86 9.77
N LEU A 150 1.16 17.58 9.70
CA LEU A 150 0.08 17.00 10.51
C LEU A 150 0.53 16.78 11.96
N LEU A 151 1.74 16.24 12.18
CA LEU A 151 2.32 16.05 13.51
C LEU A 151 2.54 17.38 14.24
N SER A 152 2.84 18.48 13.54
CA SER A 152 2.94 19.82 14.12
C SER A 152 1.58 20.54 14.33
N GLN A 153 0.44 19.87 14.13
CA GLN A 153 -0.84 20.42 14.55
C GLN A 153 -0.97 20.43 16.09
N PRO A 154 -1.72 21.39 16.67
CA PRO A 154 -1.87 21.49 18.13
C PRO A 154 -2.37 20.20 18.79
N ASN A 155 -1.87 19.94 20.00
CA ASN A 155 -2.18 18.77 20.83
C ASN A 155 -1.60 17.42 20.37
N ASN A 156 -0.75 17.39 19.34
CA ASN A 156 0.15 16.26 19.11
C ASN A 156 1.41 16.40 19.99
N PRO A 157 2.03 15.28 20.42
CA PRO A 157 3.29 15.32 21.16
C PRO A 157 4.41 15.93 20.30
N PRO A 158 5.48 16.47 20.93
CA PRO A 158 6.70 16.83 20.24
C PRO A 158 7.25 15.63 19.45
N TRP A 159 7.82 15.91 18.28
CA TRP A 159 8.33 14.88 17.38
C TRP A 159 9.71 15.24 16.85
N LYS A 160 10.53 14.22 16.56
CA LYS A 160 11.82 14.36 15.86
C LYS A 160 11.90 13.31 14.76
N MET A 161 12.15 13.72 13.52
CA MET A 161 12.50 12.76 12.46
C MET A 161 14.00 12.44 12.53
N LEU A 162 14.32 11.14 12.49
CA LEU A 162 15.66 10.61 12.35
C LEU A 162 15.95 10.33 10.86
N GLY A 163 17.16 10.62 10.40
CA GLY A 163 17.54 10.44 9.01
C GLY A 163 18.70 11.33 8.56
N THR A 164 19.55 10.78 7.68
CA THR A 164 20.65 11.48 7.02
C THR A 164 20.21 12.24 5.78
N HIS A 165 19.12 11.82 5.12
CA HIS A 165 18.69 12.40 3.85
C HIS A 165 17.71 13.56 4.06
N LYS A 166 18.10 14.73 3.54
CA LYS A 166 17.34 15.98 3.61
C LYS A 166 17.38 16.69 2.25
N PRO A 167 16.51 16.33 1.29
CA PRO A 167 16.40 17.04 0.01
C PRO A 167 16.09 18.52 0.20
N ASN A 168 16.43 19.36 -0.79
CA ASN A 168 16.13 20.81 -0.75
C ASN A 168 14.62 21.14 -0.63
N SER A 169 13.74 20.16 -0.87
CA SER A 169 12.29 20.27 -0.68
C SER A 169 11.81 19.83 0.71
N ALA A 170 12.70 19.38 1.60
CA ALA A 170 12.37 19.05 2.98
C ALA A 170 12.00 20.32 3.76
N ALA A 171 10.90 20.27 4.50
CA ALA A 171 10.55 21.30 5.47
C ALA A 171 11.44 21.20 6.73
N ASP A 172 11.43 22.24 7.56
CA ASP A 172 12.19 22.25 8.81
C ASP A 172 11.85 21.04 9.70
N GLY A 173 12.90 20.40 10.23
CA GLY A 173 12.78 19.17 11.03
C GLY A 173 12.51 17.88 10.22
N VAL A 174 12.27 17.96 8.91
CA VAL A 174 12.06 16.76 8.07
C VAL A 174 13.39 16.13 7.68
N ALA A 175 13.53 14.85 8.04
CA ALA A 175 14.65 14.00 7.67
C ALA A 175 14.14 12.58 7.42
N HIS A 176 14.81 11.82 6.56
CA HIS A 176 14.42 10.44 6.26
C HIS A 176 15.58 9.64 5.66
N GLU A 177 15.33 8.37 5.36
CA GLU A 177 16.20 7.47 4.61
C GLU A 177 15.45 7.07 3.32
N GLY A 178 15.30 8.05 2.41
CA GLY A 178 14.42 7.94 1.23
C GLY A 178 15.18 8.15 -0.08
N TYR A 179 15.30 7.09 -0.89
CA TYR A 179 16.23 7.08 -2.02
C TYR A 179 15.63 6.55 -3.32
N GLY A 180 15.70 7.37 -4.38
CA GLY A 180 15.13 7.02 -5.68
C GLY A 180 15.67 5.71 -6.27
N GLY A 181 14.76 4.78 -6.57
CA GLY A 181 15.09 3.48 -7.17
C GLY A 181 15.61 2.43 -6.20
N TRP A 182 15.52 2.65 -4.89
CA TRP A 182 16.01 1.69 -3.89
C TRP A 182 15.01 0.57 -3.59
N THR A 183 15.56 -0.55 -3.13
CA THR A 183 14.89 -1.82 -2.83
C THR A 183 15.20 -2.24 -1.40
N TRP A 184 14.47 -3.23 -0.86
CA TRP A 184 14.83 -3.85 0.41
C TRP A 184 16.25 -4.43 0.40
N GLN A 185 16.62 -5.07 -0.72
CA GLN A 185 17.98 -5.57 -0.95
C GLN A 185 19.04 -4.48 -0.80
N ARG A 186 18.78 -3.30 -1.38
CA ARG A 186 19.74 -2.19 -1.39
C ARG A 186 19.96 -1.67 0.05
N PHE A 187 18.89 -1.46 0.83
CA PHE A 187 19.03 -1.09 2.24
C PHE A 187 19.73 -2.18 3.08
N ALA A 188 19.46 -3.46 2.83
CA ALA A 188 20.04 -4.56 3.60
C ALA A 188 21.54 -4.83 3.30
N SER A 189 22.05 -4.50 2.11
CA SER A 189 23.38 -4.99 1.66
C SER A 189 24.23 -4.05 0.81
N HIS A 190 23.71 -2.91 0.32
CA HIS A 190 24.45 -2.08 -0.62
C HIS A 190 25.55 -1.26 0.04
N PHE A 191 26.75 -1.40 -0.48
CA PHE A 191 27.92 -0.59 -0.13
C PHE A 191 28.51 0.00 -1.41
N GLU A 192 28.79 1.29 -1.38
CA GLU A 192 29.49 2.03 -2.43
C GLU A 192 30.90 2.39 -1.90
N PRO A 193 31.98 1.82 -2.45
CA PRO A 193 33.33 2.09 -1.99
C PRO A 193 33.83 3.49 -2.38
N ASN A 194 33.26 4.14 -3.39
CA ASN A 194 33.70 5.43 -3.90
C ASN A 194 32.52 6.43 -3.98
N PRO A 195 31.88 6.80 -2.86
CA PRO A 195 30.73 7.69 -2.87
C PRO A 195 31.11 9.07 -3.39
N ASP A 196 30.21 9.72 -4.14
CA ASP A 196 30.41 11.06 -4.71
C ASP A 196 29.69 12.18 -3.93
N GLY A 197 29.21 11.86 -2.73
CA GLY A 197 28.37 12.75 -1.92
C GLY A 197 26.92 12.85 -2.36
N THR A 198 26.54 12.27 -3.51
CA THR A 198 25.14 12.24 -3.97
C THR A 198 24.39 11.04 -3.40
N TYR A 199 23.07 11.18 -3.28
CA TYR A 199 22.19 10.07 -2.87
C TYR A 199 22.12 8.94 -3.91
N LYS A 200 22.57 9.17 -5.15
CA LYS A 200 22.54 8.16 -6.23
C LYS A 200 23.66 7.14 -6.06
N LYS A 201 24.84 7.63 -5.66
CA LYS A 201 26.09 6.87 -5.50
C LYS A 201 26.56 6.95 -4.04
N ARG A 202 25.82 6.27 -3.17
CA ARG A 202 26.12 6.10 -1.74
C ARG A 202 25.80 4.68 -1.27
N SER A 203 26.47 4.23 -0.21
CA SER A 203 26.10 3.05 0.56
C SER A 203 24.71 3.21 1.17
N SER A 204 24.09 2.08 1.51
CA SER A 204 22.99 2.08 2.46
C SER A 204 23.41 2.79 3.75
N PRO A 205 22.55 3.64 4.35
CA PRO A 205 22.81 4.26 5.66
C PRO A 205 23.12 3.21 6.73
N PHE A 206 22.64 1.98 6.56
CA PHE A 206 22.77 0.91 7.54
C PHE A 206 23.97 -0.01 7.26
N VAL A 207 24.69 0.14 6.13
CA VAL A 207 25.75 -0.81 5.72
C VAL A 207 27.13 -0.14 5.78
N TYR A 208 27.97 -0.68 6.66
CA TYR A 208 29.29 -0.12 6.96
C TYR A 208 30.41 -1.08 6.57
N GLN A 209 31.58 -0.52 6.26
CA GLN A 209 32.80 -1.30 6.09
C GLN A 209 33.14 -2.04 7.40
N SER A 210 33.41 -3.34 7.30
CA SER A 210 33.79 -4.15 8.46
C SER A 210 35.31 -4.14 8.64
N SER A 211 35.78 -4.02 9.90
CA SER A 211 37.19 -4.26 10.24
C SER A 211 37.65 -5.68 9.91
N ALA A 212 36.71 -6.63 9.82
CA ALA A 212 36.96 -8.04 9.48
C ALA A 212 36.64 -8.38 8.01
N GLY A 213 36.68 -7.40 7.09
CA GLY A 213 36.56 -7.62 5.64
C GLY A 213 35.31 -7.02 5.01
N LYS A 214 34.45 -7.85 4.39
CA LYS A 214 33.32 -7.36 3.56
C LYS A 214 32.37 -6.44 4.36
N PRO A 215 31.75 -5.43 3.71
CA PRO A 215 30.73 -4.58 4.33
C PRO A 215 29.59 -5.39 4.97
N LYS A 216 29.03 -4.86 6.06
CA LYS A 216 27.94 -5.51 6.82
C LYS A 216 26.88 -4.50 7.27
N LEU A 217 25.65 -4.98 7.35
CA LEU A 217 24.54 -4.29 7.98
C LEU A 217 24.83 -4.09 9.48
N ASN A 218 24.72 -2.86 9.96
CA ASN A 218 24.95 -2.45 11.35
C ASN A 218 24.09 -1.22 11.70
N VAL A 219 22.81 -1.46 11.98
CA VAL A 219 21.85 -0.41 12.34
C VAL A 219 22.19 0.26 13.68
N THR A 220 22.79 -0.47 14.63
CA THR A 220 23.24 0.11 15.91
C THR A 220 24.31 1.19 15.72
N LYS A 221 25.24 0.98 14.77
CA LYS A 221 26.23 1.99 14.39
C LYS A 221 25.57 3.20 13.72
N TYR A 222 24.58 2.98 12.86
CA TYR A 222 23.78 4.06 12.27
C TYR A 222 23.10 4.93 13.32
N PHE A 223 22.37 4.36 14.28
CA PHE A 223 21.74 5.16 15.34
C PHE A 223 22.78 5.89 16.21
N LYS A 224 23.93 5.25 16.48
CA LYS A 224 25.01 5.86 17.25
C LYS A 224 25.67 7.06 16.56
N GLU A 225 25.91 6.98 15.26
CA GLU A 225 26.76 7.94 14.53
C GLU A 225 25.96 8.96 13.73
N GLU A 226 24.82 8.57 13.16
CA GLU A 226 23.99 9.42 12.28
C GLU A 226 22.75 9.98 13.00
N CYS A 227 22.44 9.48 14.20
CA CYS A 227 21.28 9.89 15.01
C CYS A 227 21.66 10.28 16.45
N ASP A 228 22.93 10.62 16.72
CA ASP A 228 23.43 11.04 18.04
C ASP A 228 23.21 10.02 19.18
N GLY A 229 23.06 8.74 18.87
CA GLY A 229 22.72 7.68 19.83
C GLY A 229 21.21 7.49 20.06
N GLU A 230 20.36 8.30 19.44
CA GLU A 230 18.92 8.15 19.54
C GLU A 230 18.39 7.01 18.66
N VAL A 231 17.53 6.19 19.26
CA VAL A 231 16.74 5.16 18.56
C VAL A 231 15.31 5.65 18.28
N PRO A 232 14.70 5.30 17.14
CA PRO A 232 13.32 5.65 16.83
C PRO A 232 12.34 4.89 17.73
N ASP A 233 11.17 5.50 17.96
CA ASP A 233 10.03 4.85 18.61
C ASP A 233 9.05 4.26 17.58
N ILE A 234 8.97 4.90 16.41
CA ILE A 234 8.23 4.41 15.25
C ILE A 234 9.14 4.42 14.02
N ILE A 235 9.12 3.32 13.28
CA ILE A 235 9.79 3.20 11.98
C ILE A 235 8.71 3.01 10.92
N VAL A 236 8.66 3.87 9.91
CA VAL A 236 7.75 3.75 8.77
C VAL A 236 8.56 3.32 7.56
N ILE A 237 8.17 2.20 6.92
CA ILE A 237 8.84 1.69 5.72
C ILE A 237 7.87 1.67 4.54
N MET A 238 8.24 2.34 3.45
CA MET A 238 7.52 2.30 2.17
C MET A 238 8.47 1.88 1.05
N LEU A 239 8.49 0.56 0.80
CA LEU A 239 9.34 -0.13 -0.17
C LEU A 239 8.55 -1.24 -0.87
N GLY A 240 9.14 -1.82 -1.93
CA GLY A 240 8.57 -2.94 -2.69
C GLY A 240 8.20 -2.59 -4.13
N ILE A 241 8.09 -1.30 -4.48
CA ILE A 241 7.88 -0.88 -5.87
C ILE A 241 9.05 -1.37 -6.72
N ASN A 242 10.27 -0.90 -6.46
CA ASN A 242 11.43 -1.21 -7.31
C ASN A 242 11.80 -2.70 -7.30
N ASP A 243 11.54 -3.40 -6.20
CA ASP A 243 11.74 -4.85 -6.05
C ASP A 243 10.88 -5.65 -7.04
N CYS A 244 9.61 -5.24 -7.20
CA CYS A 244 8.59 -5.98 -7.95
C CYS A 244 8.23 -5.38 -9.32
N PHE A 245 8.54 -4.10 -9.61
CA PHE A 245 8.09 -3.37 -10.81
C PHE A 245 8.46 -4.07 -12.13
N SER A 246 9.58 -4.81 -12.14
CA SER A 246 10.09 -5.56 -13.29
C SER A 246 9.68 -7.05 -13.31
N ALA A 247 8.63 -7.44 -12.59
CA ALA A 247 8.01 -8.75 -12.71
C ALA A 247 7.33 -8.92 -14.07
N ASN A 248 7.31 -10.15 -14.60
CA ASN A 248 6.44 -10.45 -15.73
C ASN A 248 5.00 -10.46 -15.24
N SER A 249 4.28 -9.37 -15.44
CA SER A 249 2.89 -9.24 -14.95
C SER A 249 1.90 -10.26 -15.53
N ASN A 250 2.25 -11.00 -16.60
CA ASN A 250 1.44 -12.08 -17.15
C ASN A 250 1.72 -13.45 -16.48
N ASP A 251 2.71 -13.54 -15.60
CA ASP A 251 3.12 -14.77 -14.93
C ASP A 251 3.06 -14.59 -13.39
N PRO A 252 2.03 -15.14 -12.73
CA PRO A 252 1.92 -15.10 -11.26
C PRO A 252 3.12 -15.71 -10.53
N ALA A 253 3.85 -16.66 -11.12
CA ALA A 253 5.05 -17.23 -10.53
C ALA A 253 6.23 -16.24 -10.56
N SER A 254 6.42 -15.50 -11.66
CA SER A 254 7.38 -14.38 -11.73
C SER A 254 7.08 -13.29 -10.70
N ILE A 255 5.80 -12.95 -10.48
CA ILE A 255 5.41 -11.99 -9.44
C ILE A 255 5.72 -12.56 -8.05
N ASN A 256 5.29 -13.78 -7.73
CA ASN A 256 5.55 -14.42 -6.44
C ASN A 256 7.05 -14.52 -6.14
N SER A 257 7.87 -15.01 -7.07
CA SER A 257 9.32 -15.16 -6.87
C SER A 257 10.02 -13.84 -6.52
N ARG A 258 9.60 -12.72 -7.12
CA ARG A 258 10.12 -11.39 -6.76
C ARG A 258 9.64 -10.91 -5.40
N VAL A 259 8.37 -11.15 -5.07
CA VAL A 259 7.80 -10.82 -3.76
C VAL A 259 8.47 -11.65 -2.65
N ASP A 260 8.77 -12.92 -2.91
CA ASP A 260 9.48 -13.81 -1.97
C ASP A 260 10.93 -13.35 -1.76
N SER A 261 11.65 -13.00 -2.85
CA SER A 261 13.00 -12.41 -2.75
C SER A 261 12.99 -11.07 -2.01
N MET A 262 11.96 -10.24 -2.22
CA MET A 262 11.78 -8.98 -1.51
C MET A 262 11.62 -9.23 0.00
N PHE A 263 10.77 -10.17 0.42
CA PHE A 263 10.60 -10.49 1.85
C PHE A 263 11.86 -11.09 2.46
N GLY A 264 12.61 -11.95 1.76
CA GLY A 264 13.91 -12.43 2.25
C GLY A 264 14.92 -11.31 2.53
N HIS A 265 14.83 -10.18 1.81
CA HIS A 265 15.60 -8.98 2.14
C HIS A 265 14.96 -8.10 3.22
N ALA A 266 13.63 -8.10 3.30
CA ALA A 266 12.90 -7.42 4.38
C ALA A 266 13.22 -8.05 5.74
N ASP A 267 13.21 -9.37 5.87
CA ASP A 267 13.52 -10.10 7.10
C ASP A 267 14.91 -9.74 7.64
N ILE A 268 15.92 -9.65 6.76
CA ILE A 268 17.29 -9.24 7.12
C ILE A 268 17.31 -7.82 7.70
N LEU A 269 16.64 -6.87 7.05
CA LEU A 269 16.61 -5.48 7.50
C LEU A 269 15.77 -5.31 8.77
N LEU A 270 14.60 -5.95 8.84
CA LEU A 270 13.68 -5.90 9.97
C LEU A 270 14.29 -6.55 11.22
N ALA A 271 15.02 -7.65 11.09
CA ALA A 271 15.77 -8.25 12.20
C ALA A 271 16.83 -7.29 12.76
N ALA A 272 17.59 -6.62 11.89
CA ALA A 272 18.60 -5.64 12.31
C ALA A 272 17.98 -4.39 12.95
N LEU A 273 16.87 -3.87 12.39
CA LEU A 273 16.12 -2.74 12.96
C LEU A 273 15.57 -3.09 14.34
N ARG A 274 14.90 -4.24 14.50
CA ARG A 274 14.38 -4.71 15.79
C ARG A 274 15.48 -4.96 16.82
N SER A 275 16.63 -5.50 16.41
CA SER A 275 17.77 -5.69 17.31
C SER A 275 18.39 -4.37 17.79
N ALA A 276 18.40 -3.34 16.95
CA ALA A 276 18.98 -2.03 17.28
C ALA A 276 18.00 -1.08 18.00
N ALA A 277 16.69 -1.25 17.78
CA ALA A 277 15.63 -0.48 18.42
C ALA A 277 14.49 -1.42 18.88
N PRO A 278 14.69 -2.21 19.97
CA PRO A 278 13.76 -3.27 20.37
C PRO A 278 12.40 -2.78 20.88
N GLN A 279 12.26 -1.50 21.19
CA GLN A 279 11.00 -0.87 21.59
C GLN A 279 10.29 -0.17 20.42
N ALA A 280 10.86 -0.18 19.22
CA ALA A 280 10.29 0.51 18.07
C ALA A 280 9.14 -0.29 17.42
N ARG A 281 8.04 0.40 17.12
CA ARG A 281 6.93 -0.16 16.33
C ARG A 281 7.21 0.08 14.85
N ILE A 282 7.09 -0.95 14.01
CA ILE A 282 7.46 -0.89 12.59
C ILE A 282 6.21 -0.92 11.69
N GLY A 283 5.89 0.20 11.07
CA GLY A 283 4.78 0.37 10.14
C GLY A 283 5.19 0.06 8.70
N ILE A 284 4.58 -0.97 8.11
CA ILE A 284 4.77 -1.31 6.70
C ILE A 284 3.67 -0.64 5.87
N CYS A 285 4.07 0.26 4.97
CA CYS A 285 3.17 0.89 4.01
C CYS A 285 2.80 -0.09 2.90
N LEU A 286 1.51 -0.37 2.75
CA LEU A 286 0.99 -1.17 1.65
C LEU A 286 1.22 -0.43 0.33
N THR A 287 1.86 -1.10 -0.62
CA THR A 287 2.34 -0.49 -1.86
C THR A 287 1.23 0.28 -2.57
N THR A 288 1.46 1.56 -2.82
CA THR A 288 0.49 2.47 -3.45
C THR A 288 0.09 1.97 -4.84
N PRO A 289 -1.17 2.18 -5.27
CA PRO A 289 -1.58 1.91 -6.65
C PRO A 289 -0.76 2.77 -7.64
N GLY A 290 -0.90 2.51 -8.94
CA GLY A 290 -0.43 3.43 -9.97
C GLY A 290 -1.54 4.35 -10.47
N ASN A 291 -1.17 5.30 -11.34
CA ASN A 291 -2.13 6.11 -12.11
C ASN A 291 -3.09 5.20 -12.88
N SER A 292 -4.39 5.52 -12.91
CA SER A 292 -5.38 4.69 -13.61
C SER A 292 -5.30 4.83 -15.14
N ARG A 293 -4.64 5.88 -15.64
CA ARG A 293 -4.48 6.20 -17.07
C ARG A 293 -3.37 5.34 -17.69
N GLN A 294 -3.64 4.72 -18.84
CA GLN A 294 -2.62 3.95 -19.57
C GLN A 294 -1.57 4.88 -20.21
N GLU A 295 -2.00 6.07 -20.61
CA GLU A 295 -1.19 7.14 -21.22
C GLU A 295 -0.09 7.60 -20.24
N ALA A 296 -0.39 7.62 -18.94
CA ALA A 296 0.57 7.98 -17.90
C ALA A 296 1.71 6.95 -17.75
N PHE A 297 1.40 5.66 -17.98
CA PHE A 297 2.42 4.61 -18.05
C PHE A 297 3.23 4.70 -19.34
N GLN A 298 2.56 4.89 -20.48
CA GLN A 298 3.22 5.06 -21.77
C GLN A 298 4.19 6.25 -21.77
N ALA A 299 3.82 7.36 -21.12
CA ALA A 299 4.65 8.56 -21.01
C ALA A 299 5.96 8.37 -20.22
N ASN A 300 6.05 7.38 -19.33
CA ASN A 300 7.30 7.09 -18.60
C ASN A 300 8.04 5.85 -19.12
N TYR A 301 7.29 4.88 -19.65
CA TYR A 301 7.76 3.51 -19.83
C TYR A 301 7.54 2.96 -21.24
N GLN A 302 6.89 3.73 -22.12
CA GLN A 302 6.46 3.27 -23.45
C GLN A 302 5.70 1.94 -23.30
N ASP A 303 6.02 0.92 -24.08
CA ASP A 303 5.36 -0.39 -24.02
C ASP A 303 5.95 -1.34 -22.97
N ARG A 304 7.00 -0.92 -22.22
CA ARG A 304 7.69 -1.77 -21.25
C ARG A 304 6.81 -2.13 -20.05
N TYR A 305 5.99 -1.19 -19.59
CA TYR A 305 5.10 -1.36 -18.44
C TYR A 305 3.73 -0.74 -18.74
N THR A 306 2.67 -1.52 -18.56
CA THR A 306 1.28 -1.06 -18.73
C THR A 306 0.61 -0.85 -17.37
N ARG A 307 -0.43 0.00 -17.32
CA ARG A 307 -1.24 0.20 -16.11
C ARG A 307 -1.82 -1.11 -15.60
N TRP A 308 -2.29 -1.98 -16.50
CA TRP A 308 -2.81 -3.30 -16.12
C TRP A 308 -1.72 -4.26 -15.65
N GLY A 309 -0.53 -4.19 -16.24
CA GLY A 309 0.63 -4.95 -15.78
C GLY A 309 1.02 -4.57 -14.34
N TRP A 310 1.16 -3.27 -14.07
CA TRP A 310 1.44 -2.79 -12.72
C TRP A 310 0.33 -3.11 -11.72
N LYS A 311 -0.95 -2.93 -12.08
CA LYS A 311 -2.07 -3.23 -11.17
C LYS A 311 -2.07 -4.69 -10.69
N ARG A 312 -1.74 -5.66 -11.55
CA ARG A 312 -1.59 -7.07 -11.15
C ARG A 312 -0.46 -7.27 -10.14
N ILE A 313 0.73 -6.73 -10.43
CA ILE A 313 1.90 -6.81 -9.55
C ILE A 313 1.60 -6.17 -8.19
N GLN A 314 1.07 -4.95 -8.19
CA GLN A 314 0.78 -4.18 -6.99
C GLN A 314 -0.32 -4.82 -6.13
N HIS A 315 -1.39 -5.36 -6.74
CA HIS A 315 -2.45 -6.01 -5.99
C HIS A 315 -1.96 -7.27 -5.27
N GLN A 316 -1.20 -8.12 -5.97
CA GLN A 316 -0.60 -9.33 -5.40
C GLN A 316 0.43 -8.97 -4.31
N LEU A 317 1.26 -7.95 -4.52
CA LEU A 317 2.19 -7.42 -3.52
C LEU A 317 1.46 -6.92 -2.27
N VAL A 318 0.36 -6.17 -2.40
CA VAL A 318 -0.44 -5.70 -1.25
C VAL A 318 -1.06 -6.86 -0.47
N GLN A 319 -1.64 -7.86 -1.14
CA GLN A 319 -2.18 -9.05 -0.45
C GLN A 319 -1.08 -9.77 0.35
N ARG A 320 0.10 -9.93 -0.26
CA ARG A 320 1.26 -10.57 0.36
C ARG A 320 1.84 -9.73 1.50
N GLN A 321 1.84 -8.39 1.42
CA GLN A 321 2.25 -7.48 2.51
C GLN A 321 1.28 -7.54 3.70
N ILE A 322 -0.04 -7.60 3.46
CA ILE A 322 -1.04 -7.79 4.52
C ILE A 322 -0.77 -9.13 5.24
N ALA A 323 -0.62 -10.23 4.48
CA ALA A 323 -0.37 -11.55 5.04
C ALA A 323 0.96 -11.63 5.83
N PHE A 324 2.02 -10.99 5.31
CA PHE A 324 3.32 -10.90 5.99
C PHE A 324 3.20 -10.23 7.37
N VAL A 325 2.61 -9.03 7.43
CA VAL A 325 2.43 -8.31 8.71
C VAL A 325 1.51 -9.07 9.66
N GLN A 326 0.42 -9.67 9.17
CA GLN A 326 -0.45 -10.49 10.01
C GLN A 326 0.24 -11.75 10.55
N SER A 327 1.21 -12.32 9.82
CA SER A 327 2.02 -13.45 10.28
C SER A 327 3.01 -13.04 11.37
N ALA A 328 3.64 -11.87 11.22
CA ALA A 328 4.52 -11.27 12.22
C ALA A 328 3.76 -10.91 13.51
N GLN A 329 2.57 -10.33 13.40
CA GLN A 329 1.70 -10.00 14.54
C GLN A 329 1.24 -11.23 15.34
N LYS A 330 1.10 -12.41 14.70
CA LYS A 330 0.81 -13.68 15.39
C LYS A 330 2.00 -14.26 16.15
N GLN A 331 3.18 -13.68 15.99
CA GLN A 331 4.44 -14.02 16.66
C GLN A 331 4.87 -12.88 17.60
N ASP A 332 3.93 -12.01 18.00
CA ASP A 332 4.12 -10.83 18.85
C ASP A 332 5.20 -9.85 18.35
N GLU A 333 5.52 -9.87 17.04
CA GLU A 333 6.42 -8.86 16.46
C GLU A 333 5.71 -7.50 16.38
N PRO A 334 6.40 -6.37 16.68
CA PRO A 334 5.79 -5.04 16.76
C PRO A 334 5.55 -4.40 15.37
N LEU A 335 5.13 -5.20 14.39
CA LEU A 335 4.80 -4.76 13.04
C LEU A 335 3.33 -4.33 12.93
N PHE A 336 3.06 -3.29 12.14
CA PHE A 336 1.70 -2.85 11.84
C PHE A 336 1.52 -2.43 10.38
N ILE A 337 0.27 -2.52 9.90
CA ILE A 337 -0.11 -2.16 8.53
C ILE A 337 -0.39 -0.66 8.45
N ILE A 338 0.18 0.01 7.44
CA ILE A 338 -0.21 1.36 7.03
C ILE A 338 -0.87 1.27 5.65
N ALA A 339 -2.17 1.59 5.59
CA ALA A 339 -3.03 1.34 4.42
C ALA A 339 -2.93 2.40 3.32
N THR A 340 -1.70 2.80 2.95
CA THR A 340 -1.39 3.86 1.97
C THR A 340 -2.00 3.65 0.58
N GLN A 341 -2.35 2.41 0.23
CA GLN A 341 -3.02 2.10 -1.04
C GLN A 341 -4.48 2.55 -1.07
N LEU A 342 -5.20 2.63 0.07
CA LEU A 342 -6.64 2.90 0.08
C LEU A 342 -7.00 4.34 -0.25
N ASN A 343 -6.21 5.30 0.27
CA ASN A 343 -6.55 6.72 0.30
C ASN A 343 -6.07 7.51 -0.93
N LEU A 344 -5.26 6.88 -1.79
CA LEU A 344 -4.62 7.54 -2.93
C LEU A 344 -5.55 7.54 -4.16
N ASP A 345 -5.89 8.74 -4.64
CA ASP A 345 -6.67 8.93 -5.85
C ASP A 345 -5.82 8.62 -7.09
N THR A 346 -6.14 7.56 -7.82
CA THR A 346 -5.39 7.10 -9.00
C THR A 346 -5.60 7.97 -10.23
N VAL A 347 -6.52 8.95 -10.19
CA VAL A 347 -6.82 9.89 -11.27
C VAL A 347 -6.27 11.27 -10.93
N ASP A 348 -6.73 11.86 -9.83
CA ASP A 348 -6.47 13.26 -9.48
C ASP A 348 -5.33 13.42 -8.45
N GLY A 349 -4.90 12.32 -7.82
CA GLY A 349 -3.69 12.24 -7.00
C GLY A 349 -2.40 12.06 -7.82
N TYR A 350 -2.49 12.01 -9.16
CA TYR A 350 -1.37 11.85 -10.07
C TYR A 350 -1.29 12.98 -11.12
N PRO A 351 -0.09 13.32 -11.64
CA PRO A 351 0.00 14.09 -12.87
C PRO A 351 -0.43 13.21 -14.06
N VAL A 352 -0.89 13.83 -15.15
CA VAL A 352 -1.44 13.10 -16.32
C VAL A 352 -0.42 12.19 -17.02
N ASN A 353 0.88 12.42 -16.81
CA ASN A 353 1.99 11.78 -17.50
C ASN A 353 2.95 11.00 -16.56
N ASN A 354 2.53 10.63 -15.35
CA ASN A 354 3.33 9.74 -14.49
C ASN A 354 2.53 8.54 -13.98
N GLY A 355 3.04 7.33 -14.23
CA GLY A 355 2.38 6.08 -13.86
C GLY A 355 2.55 5.70 -12.38
N VAL A 356 3.63 6.14 -11.73
CA VAL A 356 4.05 5.64 -10.39
C VAL A 356 4.16 6.74 -9.35
N HIS A 357 4.60 7.95 -9.72
CA HIS A 357 4.84 9.05 -8.80
C HIS A 357 3.60 9.96 -8.69
N PRO A 358 3.00 10.10 -7.49
CA PRO A 358 1.87 11.00 -7.26
C PRO A 358 2.21 12.48 -7.53
N ASN A 359 1.17 13.30 -7.64
CA ASN A 359 1.28 14.75 -7.53
C ASN A 359 1.21 15.18 -6.04
N ALA A 360 1.26 16.48 -5.78
CA ALA A 360 1.20 17.02 -4.41
C ALA A 360 -0.08 16.63 -3.63
N ALA A 361 -1.22 16.45 -4.29
CA ALA A 361 -2.46 16.00 -3.64
C ALA A 361 -2.39 14.51 -3.27
N GLY A 362 -1.87 13.66 -4.16
CA GLY A 362 -1.68 12.24 -3.88
C GLY A 362 -0.64 11.98 -2.79
N TYR A 363 0.49 12.70 -2.80
CA TYR A 363 1.45 12.63 -1.69
C TYR A 363 0.85 13.08 -0.34
N LYS A 364 -0.06 14.07 -0.34
CA LYS A 364 -0.79 14.44 0.89
C LYS A 364 -1.75 13.34 1.36
N GLN A 365 -2.40 12.62 0.44
CA GLN A 365 -3.23 11.45 0.79
C GLN A 365 -2.39 10.33 1.43
N ILE A 366 -1.20 10.05 0.91
CA ILE A 366 -0.23 9.12 1.51
C ILE A 366 0.18 9.60 2.91
N GLY A 367 0.58 10.87 3.04
CA GLY A 367 1.01 11.45 4.31
C GLY A 367 -0.07 11.42 5.40
N ALA A 368 -1.33 11.71 5.04
CA ALA A 368 -2.47 11.62 5.95
C ALA A 368 -2.71 10.19 6.46
N THR A 369 -2.54 9.18 5.61
CA THR A 369 -2.67 7.76 6.02
C THR A 369 -1.53 7.29 6.92
N ILE A 370 -0.29 7.73 6.63
CA ILE A 370 0.87 7.47 7.51
C ILE A 370 0.67 8.14 8.88
N TYR A 371 0.23 9.41 8.90
CA TYR A 371 -0.09 10.14 10.13
C TYR A 371 -1.17 9.43 10.97
N ALA A 372 -2.26 8.97 10.35
CA ALA A 372 -3.31 8.24 11.05
C ALA A 372 -2.80 6.95 11.71
N ALA A 373 -1.94 6.19 11.01
CA ALA A 373 -1.32 5.00 11.57
C ALA A 373 -0.30 5.34 12.67
N ILE A 374 0.51 6.39 12.52
CA ILE A 374 1.43 6.87 13.56
C ILE A 374 0.64 7.21 14.84
N LYS A 375 -0.41 8.05 14.74
CA LYS A 375 -1.24 8.41 15.88
C LYS A 375 -1.85 7.18 16.58
N ALA A 376 -2.38 6.21 15.83
CA ALA A 376 -2.90 4.97 16.39
C ALA A 376 -1.85 4.14 17.16
N ASN A 377 -0.57 4.25 16.78
CA ASN A 377 0.55 3.55 17.41
C ASN A 377 1.25 4.37 18.52
N LEU A 378 0.78 5.60 18.79
CA LEU A 378 1.17 6.42 19.94
C LEU A 378 0.16 6.33 21.11
N ILE A 379 -1.06 5.83 20.88
CA ILE A 379 -2.04 5.56 21.94
C ILE A 379 -1.50 4.45 22.86
N GLY A 380 -1.59 4.66 24.18
CA GLY A 380 -1.09 3.73 25.19
C GLY A 380 0.43 3.68 25.33
N ARG A 381 1.14 4.70 24.83
CA ARG A 381 2.51 5.04 25.27
C ARG A 381 2.40 6.11 26.36
#